data_AF-A0A2G2LQX4-F1
#
_entry.id   AF-A0A2G2LQX4-F1
#
_cell.length_a   1.000
_cell.length_b   1.000
_cell.length_c   1.000
_cell.angle_alpha   90.00
_cell.angle_beta   90.00
_cell.angle_gamma   90.00
#
_symmetry.space_group_name_H-M   'P 1'
#
loop_
_entity.id
_entity.type
_entity.pdbx_description
1 polymer ?
#
loop_
_entity_poly.entity_id
_entity_poly.type
_entity_poly.pdbx_seq_one_letter_code
_entity_poly.pdbx_strand_id
1 'polypeptide(L)'
;MSVLIIIPARLASTRLPGKPLAKIAGIPMVVCVARAVQIAGYGAPVIAAADVEIVQVAKEYDIAAVLTDTDLPSGSDRVRAAAEIVDPKGCAEIILNVQGDMPELLPEHLGAVIDALKNDPQADIATCAFQSHSKVERRDENVVKVVLGEAMPGKPVQAIGFTRTLAGNEHAAFWHHIGIYAYRRAALERFCALPPSSNEKRANLEQLRALDDGMKIVCALVENDCPGIDSPEDLARIRGLREGTAE
;
A
#
# COMPACT_ATOMS: atom_id res chain seq x y z
N MET A 1 10.97 -16.22 7.04
CA MET A 1 11.14 -14.82 6.65
C MET A 1 10.49 -13.93 7.67
N SER A 2 11.31 -13.17 8.40
CA SER A 2 10.88 -12.08 9.30
C SER A 2 10.28 -10.93 8.48
N VAL A 3 9.23 -10.30 9.02
CA VAL A 3 8.50 -9.22 8.34
C VAL A 3 8.51 -7.99 9.24
N LEU A 4 8.88 -6.83 8.67
CA LEU A 4 8.72 -5.52 9.30
C LEU A 4 7.60 -4.77 8.58
N ILE A 5 6.57 -4.36 9.32
CA ILE A 5 5.40 -3.68 8.77
C ILE A 5 5.49 -2.20 9.07
N ILE A 6 5.48 -1.38 8.02
CA ILE A 6 5.64 0.08 8.12
C ILE A 6 4.46 0.77 7.43
N ILE A 7 3.90 1.74 8.13
CA ILE A 7 2.77 2.56 7.66
C ILE A 7 3.27 3.98 7.43
N PRO A 8 3.53 4.42 6.19
CA PRO A 8 3.94 5.80 5.92
C PRO A 8 2.75 6.76 6.09
N ALA A 9 2.98 7.89 6.76
CA ALA A 9 1.96 8.91 6.96
C ALA A 9 2.57 10.33 6.97
N ARG A 10 1.88 11.28 6.32
CA ARG A 10 2.19 12.71 6.34
C ARG A 10 0.91 13.54 6.30
N LEU A 11 0.89 14.68 6.98
CA LEU A 11 -0.25 15.60 7.00
C LEU A 11 -0.40 16.37 5.69
N ALA A 12 0.72 16.60 5.00
CA ALA A 12 0.78 17.25 3.69
C ALA A 12 0.14 16.37 2.60
N SER A 13 -1.17 16.50 2.46
CA SER A 13 -1.99 15.92 1.40
C SER A 13 -2.77 17.06 0.74
N THR A 14 -2.64 17.20 -0.58
CA THR A 14 -3.29 18.26 -1.36
C THR A 14 -4.79 18.02 -1.52
N ARG A 15 -5.20 16.75 -1.69
CA ARG A 15 -6.60 16.36 -1.91
C ARG A 15 -7.42 16.29 -0.63
N LEU A 16 -6.78 15.92 0.48
CA LEU A 16 -7.41 15.83 1.79
C LEU A 16 -6.41 16.26 2.88
N PRO A 17 -6.37 17.55 3.25
CA PRO A 17 -5.46 18.06 4.28
C PRO A 17 -5.65 17.35 5.62
N GLY A 18 -4.56 16.97 6.28
CA GLY A 18 -4.62 16.27 7.57
C GLY A 18 -5.20 14.85 7.49
N LYS A 19 -5.26 14.26 6.29
CA LYS A 19 -5.84 12.94 5.99
C LYS A 19 -5.50 11.84 7.02
N PRO A 20 -4.25 11.60 7.42
CA PRO A 20 -3.93 10.54 8.39
C PRO A 20 -4.62 10.71 9.75
N LEU A 21 -4.91 11.95 10.16
CA LEU A 21 -5.54 12.27 11.43
C LEU A 21 -7.05 12.49 11.33
N ALA A 22 -7.62 12.44 10.11
CA ALA A 22 -9.05 12.51 9.92
C ALA A 22 -9.73 11.34 10.64
N LYS A 23 -10.73 11.65 11.46
CA LYS A 23 -11.39 10.65 12.31
C LYS A 23 -12.43 9.83 11.54
N ILE A 24 -12.47 8.54 11.79
CA ILE A 24 -13.48 7.58 11.35
C ILE A 24 -14.02 6.92 12.61
N ALA A 25 -15.32 7.09 12.91
CA ALA A 25 -15.92 6.66 14.18
C ALA A 25 -15.11 7.12 15.42
N GLY A 26 -14.64 8.37 15.41
CA GLY A 26 -13.85 8.95 16.50
C GLY A 26 -12.35 8.57 16.53
N ILE A 27 -11.91 7.62 15.70
CA ILE A 27 -10.52 7.12 15.67
C ILE A 27 -9.77 7.72 14.46
N PRO A 28 -8.54 8.26 14.61
CA PRO A 28 -7.73 8.72 13.49
C PRO A 28 -7.49 7.63 12.43
N MET A 29 -7.56 7.98 11.15
CA MET A 29 -7.43 7.04 10.03
C MET A 29 -6.18 6.16 10.11
N VAL A 30 -5.00 6.76 10.37
CA VAL A 30 -3.74 6.00 10.47
C VAL A 30 -3.75 4.99 11.64
N VAL A 31 -4.47 5.31 12.71
CA VAL A 31 -4.67 4.42 13.87
C VAL A 31 -5.62 3.28 13.50
N CYS A 32 -6.65 3.53 12.70
CA CYS A 32 -7.50 2.45 12.16
C CYS A 32 -6.67 1.43 11.36
N VAL A 33 -5.78 1.91 10.48
CA VAL A 33 -4.89 1.03 9.69
C VAL A 33 -3.95 0.24 10.58
N ALA A 34 -3.28 0.88 11.54
CA ALA A 34 -2.39 0.19 12.47
C ALA A 34 -3.11 -0.89 13.28
N ARG A 35 -4.33 -0.61 13.75
CA ARG A 35 -5.15 -1.61 14.46
C ARG A 35 -5.54 -2.78 13.54
N ALA A 36 -5.90 -2.51 12.29
CA ALA A 36 -6.19 -3.56 11.31
C ALA A 36 -4.97 -4.48 11.10
N VAL A 37 -3.76 -3.92 11.02
CA VAL A 37 -2.51 -4.70 10.96
C VAL A 37 -2.29 -5.54 12.22
N GLN A 38 -2.51 -4.97 13.42
CA GLN A 38 -2.37 -5.72 14.69
C GLN A 38 -3.35 -6.89 14.76
N ILE A 39 -4.60 -6.69 14.36
CA ILE A 39 -5.64 -7.73 14.32
C ILE A 39 -5.26 -8.84 13.34
N ALA A 40 -4.64 -8.50 12.21
CA ALA A 40 -4.20 -9.47 11.21
C ALA A 40 -3.09 -10.42 11.70
N GLY A 41 -2.32 -10.03 12.72
CA GLY A 41 -1.39 -10.93 13.40
C GLY A 41 -0.08 -11.26 12.67
N TYR A 42 0.28 -10.52 11.61
CA TYR A 42 1.52 -10.73 10.84
C TYR A 42 2.75 -10.00 11.40
N GLY A 43 2.57 -9.16 12.41
CA GLY A 43 3.61 -8.36 13.04
C GLY A 43 3.06 -7.10 13.68
N ALA A 44 3.84 -6.47 14.55
CA ALA A 44 3.49 -5.16 15.08
C ALA A 44 3.77 -4.07 14.01
N PRO A 45 2.80 -3.18 13.71
CA PRO A 45 3.05 -2.07 12.79
C PRO A 45 3.92 -1.00 13.45
N VAL A 46 4.71 -0.31 12.62
CA VAL A 46 5.34 0.96 12.98
C VAL A 46 4.88 2.04 12.01
N ILE A 47 4.37 3.16 12.54
CA ILE A 47 4.02 4.33 11.73
C ILE A 47 5.30 5.12 11.43
N ALA A 48 5.58 5.34 10.15
CA ALA A 48 6.64 6.23 9.69
C ALA A 48 6.04 7.61 9.39
N ALA A 49 6.22 8.54 10.32
CA ALA A 49 5.57 9.85 10.30
C ALA A 49 6.50 10.93 9.73
N ALA A 50 5.98 11.81 8.88
CA ALA A 50 6.64 13.07 8.49
C ALA A 50 6.47 14.18 9.54
N ASP A 51 5.37 14.12 10.29
CA ASP A 51 4.92 15.18 11.19
C ASP A 51 4.86 14.66 12.64
N VAL A 52 5.32 15.48 13.59
CA VAL A 52 5.41 15.12 15.02
C VAL A 52 4.02 14.84 15.60
N GLU A 53 3.00 15.53 15.11
CA GLU A 53 1.60 15.36 15.48
C GLU A 53 1.11 13.93 15.26
N ILE A 54 1.56 13.27 14.18
CA ILE A 54 1.21 11.87 13.90
C ILE A 54 1.85 10.95 14.95
N VAL A 55 3.10 11.22 15.34
CA VAL A 55 3.80 10.45 16.39
C VAL A 55 3.10 10.62 17.75
N GLN A 56 2.68 11.85 18.08
CA GLN A 56 1.95 12.14 19.32
C GLN A 56 0.63 11.38 19.38
N VAL A 57 -0.16 11.43 18.29
CA VAL A 57 -1.42 10.67 18.21
C VAL A 57 -1.14 9.16 18.29
N ALA A 58 -0.15 8.62 17.57
CA ALA A 58 0.18 7.20 17.64
C ALA A 58 0.49 6.75 19.09
N LYS A 59 1.19 7.58 19.87
CA LYS A 59 1.49 7.34 21.28
C LYS A 59 0.23 7.28 22.16
N GLU A 60 -0.78 8.11 21.90
CA GLU A 60 -2.06 8.07 22.63
C GLU A 60 -2.81 6.75 22.45
N TYR A 61 -2.52 6.02 21.37
CA TYR A 61 -3.13 4.74 21.01
C TYR A 61 -2.19 3.54 21.19
N ASP A 62 -1.07 3.71 21.88
CA ASP A 62 -0.04 2.66 22.10
C ASP A 62 0.47 2.01 20.80
N ILE A 63 0.57 2.81 19.72
CA ILE A 63 1.13 2.38 18.43
C ILE A 63 2.55 2.91 18.30
N ALA A 64 3.48 2.04 17.92
CA ALA A 64 4.85 2.43 17.65
C ALA A 64 4.91 3.39 16.45
N ALA A 65 5.66 4.48 16.59
CA ALA A 65 5.88 5.43 15.52
C ALA A 65 7.31 5.98 15.56
N VAL A 66 7.87 6.24 14.38
CA VAL A 66 9.17 6.90 14.20
C VAL A 66 9.00 8.13 13.33
N LEU A 67 9.71 9.20 13.69
CA LEU A 67 9.78 10.39 12.86
C LEU A 67 10.79 10.15 11.73
N THR A 68 10.41 10.56 10.53
CA THR A 68 11.22 10.48 9.31
C THR A 68 11.29 11.87 8.69
N ASP A 69 12.28 12.10 7.83
CA ASP A 69 12.44 13.39 7.15
C ASP A 69 11.18 13.76 6.37
N THR A 70 10.70 14.99 6.53
CA THR A 70 9.47 15.49 5.90
C THR A 70 9.63 15.60 4.39
N ASP A 71 10.85 15.87 3.92
CA ASP A 71 11.19 16.13 2.51
C ASP A 71 11.40 14.84 1.70
N LEU A 72 11.18 13.66 2.30
CA LEU A 72 11.25 12.39 1.57
C LEU A 72 10.23 12.38 0.41
N PRO A 73 10.67 12.01 -0.81
CA PRO A 73 9.90 12.26 -2.02
C PRO A 73 8.66 11.37 -2.15
N SER A 74 8.70 10.16 -1.59
CA SER A 74 7.59 9.21 -1.67
C SER A 74 7.33 8.45 -0.36
N GLY A 75 6.18 7.77 -0.30
CA GLY A 75 5.85 6.87 0.81
C GLY A 75 6.80 5.69 0.93
N SER A 76 7.30 5.17 -0.20
CA SER A 76 8.29 4.08 -0.23
C SER A 76 9.64 4.53 0.31
N ASP A 77 10.10 5.75 0.00
CA ASP A 77 11.31 6.34 0.59
C ASP A 77 11.19 6.53 2.11
N ARG A 78 9.99 6.91 2.57
CA ARG A 78 9.65 7.00 3.99
C ARG A 78 9.71 5.64 4.69
N VAL A 79 9.18 4.61 4.04
CA VAL A 79 9.25 3.22 4.52
C VAL A 79 10.69 2.75 4.63
N ARG A 80 11.54 2.99 3.62
CA ARG A 80 12.97 2.66 3.67
C ARG A 80 13.67 3.36 4.85
N ALA A 81 13.50 4.67 4.99
CA ALA A 81 14.12 5.44 6.08
C ALA A 81 13.69 4.93 7.47
N ALA A 82 12.40 4.62 7.65
CA ALA A 82 11.91 4.04 8.89
C ALA A 82 12.46 2.63 9.15
N ALA A 83 12.64 1.81 8.10
CA ALA A 83 13.23 0.48 8.23
C ALA A 83 14.68 0.52 8.75
N GLU A 84 15.44 1.56 8.39
CA GLU A 84 16.81 1.79 8.89
C GLU A 84 16.82 2.19 10.38
N ILE A 85 15.82 2.97 10.82
CA ILE A 85 15.69 3.40 12.23
C ILE A 85 15.26 2.22 13.12
N VAL A 86 14.24 1.47 12.68
CA VAL A 86 13.56 0.45 13.50
C VAL A 86 14.32 -0.88 13.49
N ASP A 87 14.97 -1.20 12.38
CA ASP A 87 15.71 -2.45 12.20
C ASP A 87 17.11 -2.17 11.62
N PRO A 88 17.98 -1.49 12.38
CA PRO A 88 19.32 -1.09 11.91
C PRO A 88 20.26 -2.26 11.64
N LYS A 89 19.93 -3.45 12.14
CA LYS A 89 20.68 -4.69 11.89
C LYS A 89 20.22 -5.41 10.63
N GLY A 90 19.13 -4.95 9.99
CA GLY A 90 18.58 -5.58 8.80
C GLY A 90 18.07 -7.00 9.04
N CYS A 91 17.52 -7.28 10.23
CA CYS A 91 17.02 -8.60 10.59
C CYS A 91 15.75 -8.98 9.83
N ALA A 92 14.94 -8.01 9.39
CA ALA A 92 13.74 -8.22 8.59
C ALA A 92 14.09 -8.47 7.13
N GLU A 93 13.70 -9.64 6.61
CA GLU A 93 13.91 -10.01 5.21
C GLU A 93 12.86 -9.35 4.28
N ILE A 94 11.64 -9.17 4.79
CA ILE A 94 10.52 -8.57 4.07
C ILE A 94 10.12 -7.28 4.77
N ILE A 95 9.98 -6.21 3.97
CA ILE A 95 9.40 -4.93 4.41
C ILE A 95 8.03 -4.80 3.80
N LEU A 96 6.99 -4.73 4.64
CA LEU A 96 5.62 -4.56 4.22
C LEU A 96 5.22 -3.09 4.34
N ASN A 97 5.02 -2.44 3.20
CA ASN A 97 4.50 -1.08 3.07
C ASN A 97 2.97 -1.13 3.01
N VAL A 98 2.33 -0.69 4.09
CA VAL A 98 0.86 -0.61 4.21
C VAL A 98 0.45 0.86 4.21
N GLN A 99 -0.32 1.29 3.22
CA GLN A 99 -0.69 2.71 3.13
C GLN A 99 -1.54 3.16 4.33
N GLY A 100 -1.21 4.32 4.90
CA GLY A 100 -1.92 4.88 6.05
C GLY A 100 -3.36 5.36 5.77
N ASP A 101 -3.86 5.14 4.56
CA ASP A 101 -5.14 5.60 4.06
C ASP A 101 -6.12 4.48 3.66
N MET A 102 -5.80 3.24 4.01
CA MET A 102 -6.61 2.06 3.75
C MET A 102 -7.26 1.54 5.04
N PRO A 103 -8.23 2.27 5.65
CA PRO A 103 -8.80 1.87 6.94
C PRO A 103 -9.65 0.59 6.86
N GLU A 104 -10.09 0.19 5.67
CA GLU A 104 -10.83 -1.05 5.39
C GLU A 104 -9.90 -2.23 5.06
N LEU A 105 -8.64 -2.15 5.47
CA LEU A 105 -7.65 -3.21 5.30
C LEU A 105 -8.10 -4.50 5.99
N LEU A 106 -8.21 -5.57 5.21
CA LEU A 106 -8.50 -6.91 5.69
C LEU A 106 -7.21 -7.72 5.95
N PRO A 107 -7.19 -8.61 6.97
CA PRO A 107 -6.06 -9.50 7.23
C PRO A 107 -5.59 -10.33 6.03
N GLU A 108 -6.53 -10.75 5.17
CA GLU A 108 -6.25 -11.53 3.97
C GLU A 108 -5.34 -10.78 2.98
N HIS A 109 -5.45 -9.45 2.88
CA HIS A 109 -4.60 -8.65 1.99
C HIS A 109 -3.13 -8.73 2.42
N LEU A 110 -2.87 -8.67 3.72
CA LEU A 110 -1.51 -8.72 4.28
C LEU A 110 -0.91 -10.13 4.15
N GLY A 111 -1.69 -11.16 4.49
CA GLY A 111 -1.26 -12.54 4.34
C GLY A 111 -0.93 -12.88 2.89
N ALA A 112 -1.84 -12.54 1.98
CA ALA A 112 -1.70 -12.87 0.56
C ALA A 112 -0.46 -12.20 -0.08
N VAL A 113 -0.19 -10.93 0.20
CA VAL A 113 0.98 -10.24 -0.37
C VAL A 113 2.31 -10.78 0.19
N ILE A 114 2.35 -11.08 1.49
CA ILE A 114 3.54 -11.67 2.13
C ILE A 114 3.80 -13.07 1.55
N ASP A 115 2.77 -13.88 1.44
CA ASP A 115 2.88 -15.25 0.95
C ASP A 115 3.20 -15.29 -0.55
N ALA A 116 2.66 -14.36 -1.35
CA ALA A 116 3.05 -14.20 -2.75
C ALA A 116 4.56 -13.96 -2.90
N LEU A 117 5.14 -13.08 -2.07
CA LEU A 117 6.59 -12.83 -2.12
C LEU A 117 7.42 -14.03 -1.61
N LYS A 118 6.94 -14.74 -0.59
CA LYS A 118 7.62 -15.94 -0.05
C LYS A 118 7.61 -17.10 -1.06
N ASN A 119 6.50 -17.28 -1.77
CA ASN A 119 6.29 -18.39 -2.70
C ASN A 119 6.97 -18.18 -4.06
N ASP A 120 7.49 -16.99 -4.35
CA ASP A 120 8.33 -16.71 -5.51
C ASP A 120 9.71 -16.17 -5.11
N PRO A 121 10.73 -17.04 -4.98
CA PRO A 121 12.09 -16.63 -4.64
C PRO A 121 12.71 -15.66 -5.66
N GLN A 122 12.21 -15.61 -6.90
CA GLN A 122 12.69 -14.71 -7.94
C GLN A 122 11.97 -13.36 -7.93
N ALA A 123 10.87 -13.22 -7.18
CA ALA A 123 10.17 -11.95 -7.05
C ALA A 123 10.94 -11.00 -6.12
N ASP A 124 11.05 -9.75 -6.53
CA ASP A 124 11.63 -8.65 -5.76
C ASP A 124 10.56 -7.98 -4.88
N ILE A 125 9.35 -7.86 -5.44
CA ILE A 125 8.22 -7.13 -4.88
C ILE A 125 6.96 -7.96 -5.07
N ALA A 126 6.07 -7.94 -4.10
CA ALA A 126 4.70 -8.42 -4.24
C ALA A 126 3.70 -7.29 -3.95
N THR A 127 2.54 -7.34 -4.61
CA THR A 127 1.39 -6.46 -4.37
C THR A 127 0.08 -7.25 -4.49
N CYS A 128 -1.07 -6.59 -4.36
CA CYS A 128 -2.39 -7.21 -4.44
C CYS A 128 -3.17 -6.72 -5.66
N ALA A 129 -4.04 -7.59 -6.18
CA ALA A 129 -5.00 -7.24 -7.21
C ALA A 129 -6.33 -7.97 -6.97
N PHE A 130 -7.44 -7.31 -7.25
CA PHE A 130 -8.75 -7.95 -7.28
C PHE A 130 -9.41 -7.76 -8.64
N GLN A 131 -10.30 -8.69 -9.00
CA GLN A 131 -10.99 -8.65 -10.28
C GLN A 131 -12.24 -7.77 -10.18
N SER A 132 -12.21 -6.60 -10.80
CA SER A 132 -13.35 -5.68 -10.84
C SER A 132 -14.12 -5.80 -12.15
N HIS A 133 -15.45 -5.72 -12.02
CA HIS A 133 -16.41 -5.62 -13.12
C HIS A 133 -17.07 -4.23 -13.18
N SER A 134 -16.63 -3.29 -12.34
CA SER A 134 -17.22 -1.95 -12.24
C SER A 134 -16.85 -1.09 -13.43
N LYS A 135 -17.84 -0.71 -14.24
CA LYS A 135 -17.64 0.22 -15.37
C LYS A 135 -17.21 1.62 -14.90
N VAL A 136 -17.62 2.02 -13.70
CA VAL A 136 -17.27 3.32 -13.11
C VAL A 136 -15.78 3.31 -12.76
N GLU A 137 -15.31 2.33 -12.00
CA GLU A 137 -13.89 2.19 -11.66
C GLU A 137 -13.01 2.00 -12.89
N ARG A 138 -13.49 1.27 -13.90
CA ARG A 138 -12.77 1.08 -15.17
C ARG A 138 -12.42 2.41 -15.82
N ARG A 139 -13.32 3.40 -15.74
CA ARG A 139 -13.16 4.74 -16.33
C ARG A 139 -12.50 5.75 -15.38
N ASP A 140 -12.47 5.46 -14.09
CA ASP A 140 -11.87 6.34 -13.08
C ASP A 140 -10.34 6.30 -13.17
N GLU A 141 -9.72 7.41 -13.54
CA GLU A 141 -8.27 7.52 -13.64
C GLU A 141 -7.58 7.46 -12.27
N ASN A 142 -8.30 7.67 -11.16
CA ASN A 142 -7.74 7.50 -9.82
C ASN A 142 -7.52 6.02 -9.48
N VAL A 143 -8.34 5.12 -10.05
CA VAL A 143 -8.18 3.68 -9.90
C VAL A 143 -7.05 3.19 -10.79
N VAL A 144 -6.03 2.62 -10.16
CA VAL A 144 -4.91 1.99 -10.88
C VAL A 144 -5.28 0.57 -11.26
N LYS A 145 -5.03 0.20 -12.51
CA LYS A 145 -5.22 -1.15 -13.03
C LYS A 145 -3.87 -1.81 -13.22
N VAL A 146 -3.79 -3.10 -12.89
CA VAL A 146 -2.61 -3.92 -13.18
C VAL A 146 -2.88 -4.79 -14.40
N VAL A 147 -1.86 -4.93 -15.24
CA VAL A 147 -1.83 -5.90 -16.33
C VAL A 147 -1.03 -7.08 -15.84
N LEU A 148 -1.67 -8.25 -15.80
CA LEU A 148 -1.07 -9.49 -15.36
C LEU A 148 -0.51 -10.27 -16.56
N GLY A 149 0.60 -10.96 -16.32
CA GLY A 149 1.14 -11.95 -17.25
C GLY A 149 0.35 -13.26 -17.19
N GLU A 150 0.96 -14.32 -17.71
CA GLU A 150 0.36 -15.65 -17.70
C GLU A 150 0.28 -16.22 -16.28
N ALA A 151 -0.92 -16.63 -15.87
CA ALA A 151 -1.14 -17.25 -14.57
C ALA A 151 -0.70 -18.71 -14.60
N MET A 152 0.14 -19.11 -13.64
CA MET A 152 0.56 -20.48 -13.46
C MET A 152 -0.09 -21.06 -12.20
N PRO A 153 -0.66 -22.27 -12.24
CA PRO A 153 -1.30 -22.88 -11.07
C PRO A 153 -0.38 -22.91 -9.85
N GLY A 154 -0.90 -22.44 -8.71
CA GLY A 154 -0.18 -22.42 -7.43
C GLY A 154 0.95 -21.40 -7.33
N LYS A 155 1.08 -20.46 -8.29
CA LYS A 155 2.07 -19.37 -8.25
C LYS A 155 1.37 -18.01 -8.23
N PRO A 156 1.98 -17.00 -7.58
CA PRO A 156 1.53 -15.64 -7.75
C PRO A 156 1.72 -15.20 -9.20
N VAL A 157 0.89 -14.26 -9.67
CA VAL A 157 0.88 -13.86 -11.09
C VAL A 157 1.76 -12.64 -11.29
N GLN A 158 2.67 -12.67 -12.26
CA GLN A 158 3.55 -11.53 -12.50
C GLN A 158 2.76 -10.31 -13.00
N ALA A 159 3.04 -9.14 -12.42
CA ALA A 159 2.60 -7.87 -12.98
C ALA A 159 3.54 -7.48 -14.14
N ILE A 160 2.97 -7.25 -15.32
CA ILE A 160 3.70 -6.84 -16.53
C ILE A 160 3.44 -5.38 -16.90
N GLY A 161 2.54 -4.70 -16.19
CA GLY A 161 2.30 -3.28 -16.37
C GLY A 161 1.26 -2.72 -15.41
N PHE A 162 1.22 -1.40 -15.30
CA PHE A 162 0.22 -0.66 -14.55
C PHE A 162 -0.29 0.51 -15.38
N THR A 163 -1.58 0.80 -15.30
CA THR A 163 -2.21 1.87 -16.08
C THR A 163 -3.43 2.45 -15.37
N ARG A 164 -3.71 3.73 -15.62
CA ARG A 164 -4.96 4.38 -15.21
C ARG A 164 -6.06 4.22 -16.27
N THR A 165 -5.68 3.98 -17.52
CA THR A 165 -6.57 3.88 -18.68
C THR A 165 -6.51 2.49 -19.29
N LEU A 166 -7.68 1.94 -19.65
CA LEU A 166 -7.80 0.65 -20.33
C LEU A 166 -8.44 0.82 -21.70
N ALA A 167 -7.78 0.27 -22.72
CA ALA A 167 -8.34 0.15 -24.06
C ALA A 167 -9.25 -1.09 -24.17
N GLY A 168 -10.03 -1.17 -25.25
CA GLY A 168 -10.81 -2.36 -25.61
C GLY A 168 -12.21 -2.40 -25.00
N ASN A 169 -12.74 -3.60 -24.79
CA ASN A 169 -14.12 -3.85 -24.40
C ASN A 169 -14.44 -3.27 -23.00
N GLU A 170 -15.38 -2.33 -22.94
CA GLU A 170 -15.80 -1.68 -21.69
C GLU A 170 -16.53 -2.60 -20.70
N HIS A 171 -16.98 -3.76 -21.15
CA HIS A 171 -17.62 -4.79 -20.32
C HIS A 171 -16.63 -5.85 -19.83
N ALA A 172 -15.38 -5.84 -20.31
CA ALA A 172 -14.40 -6.79 -19.84
C ALA A 172 -14.01 -6.49 -18.39
N ALA A 173 -13.89 -7.56 -17.60
CA ALA A 173 -13.28 -7.49 -16.28
C ALA A 173 -11.85 -6.93 -16.37
N PHE A 174 -11.39 -6.32 -15.29
CA PHE A 174 -10.02 -5.84 -15.17
C PHE A 174 -9.48 -6.11 -13.76
N TRP A 175 -8.17 -6.04 -13.62
CA TRP A 175 -7.52 -6.17 -12.33
C TRP A 175 -7.26 -4.79 -11.74
N HIS A 176 -7.96 -4.47 -10.66
CA HIS A 176 -7.70 -3.28 -9.85
C HIS A 176 -6.47 -3.59 -8.98
N HIS A 177 -5.46 -2.74 -9.06
CA HIS A 177 -4.27 -2.79 -8.21
C HIS A 177 -4.51 -2.20 -6.81
N ILE A 178 -4.27 -2.99 -5.77
CA ILE A 178 -4.34 -2.55 -4.38
C ILE A 178 -2.92 -2.18 -3.92
N GLY A 179 -2.72 -0.92 -3.52
CA GLY A 179 -1.41 -0.31 -3.22
C GLY A 179 -0.70 -0.78 -1.93
N ILE A 180 -0.84 -2.04 -1.55
CA ILE A 180 -0.07 -2.69 -0.49
C ILE A 180 1.12 -3.38 -1.15
N TYR A 181 2.31 -3.23 -0.58
CA TYR A 181 3.52 -3.80 -1.17
C TYR A 181 4.35 -4.54 -0.14
N ALA A 182 4.73 -5.77 -0.44
CA ALA A 182 5.80 -6.47 0.25
C ALA A 182 7.07 -6.37 -0.61
N TYR A 183 8.15 -5.87 -0.03
CA TYR A 183 9.46 -5.79 -0.67
C TYR A 183 10.40 -6.79 0.00
N ARG A 184 11.27 -7.44 -0.77
CA ARG A 184 12.53 -7.89 -0.19
C ARG A 184 13.31 -6.64 0.25
N ARG A 185 13.97 -6.68 1.40
CA ARG A 185 14.72 -5.52 1.92
C ARG A 185 15.66 -4.92 0.86
N ALA A 186 16.46 -5.75 0.20
CA ALA A 186 17.37 -5.32 -0.86
C ALA A 186 16.64 -4.71 -2.08
N ALA A 187 15.43 -5.19 -2.40
CA ALA A 187 14.62 -4.63 -3.47
C ALA A 187 14.08 -3.24 -3.12
N LEU A 188 13.67 -3.02 -1.87
CA LEU A 188 13.27 -1.69 -1.39
C LEU A 188 14.43 -0.69 -1.45
N GLU A 189 15.61 -1.11 -0.98
CA GLU A 189 16.83 -0.28 -1.03
C GLU A 189 17.19 0.10 -2.47
N ARG A 190 17.19 -0.90 -3.38
CA ARG A 190 17.40 -0.67 -4.81
C ARG A 190 16.33 0.26 -5.38
N PHE A 191 15.05 0.04 -5.09
CA PHE A 191 13.94 0.84 -5.61
C PHE A 191 14.05 2.32 -5.24
N CYS A 192 14.35 2.62 -3.97
CA CYS A 192 14.52 3.99 -3.49
C CYS A 192 15.78 4.68 -4.04
N ALA A 193 16.81 3.91 -4.41
CA ALA A 193 18.02 4.45 -5.03
C ALA A 193 17.85 4.81 -6.52
N LEU A 194 16.80 4.29 -7.18
CA LEU A 194 16.58 4.53 -8.60
C LEU A 194 16.03 5.93 -8.87
N PRO A 195 16.53 6.63 -9.90
CA PRO A 195 15.90 7.86 -10.36
C PRO A 195 14.51 7.55 -10.93
N PRO A 196 13.56 8.51 -10.86
CA PRO A 196 12.24 8.30 -11.43
C PRO A 196 12.28 8.02 -12.94
N SER A 197 11.61 6.95 -13.36
CA SER A 197 11.66 6.49 -14.76
C SER A 197 10.81 7.35 -15.69
N SER A 198 10.99 7.20 -17.01
CA SER A 198 10.14 7.91 -17.97
C SER A 198 8.67 7.47 -17.90
N ASN A 199 8.40 6.19 -17.65
CA ASN A 199 7.02 5.69 -17.56
C ASN A 199 6.37 6.09 -16.23
N GLU A 200 7.12 6.05 -15.12
CA GLU A 200 6.66 6.58 -13.84
C GLU A 200 6.22 8.04 -13.97
N LYS A 201 7.09 8.91 -14.51
CA LYS A 201 6.78 10.33 -14.69
C LYS A 201 5.54 10.57 -15.56
N ARG A 202 5.37 9.75 -16.61
CA ARG A 202 4.24 9.86 -17.54
C ARG A 202 2.92 9.44 -16.90
N ALA A 203 2.92 8.35 -16.14
CA ALA A 203 1.71 7.75 -15.58
C ALA A 203 1.41 8.19 -14.13
N ASN A 204 2.38 8.82 -13.48
CA ASN A 204 2.39 9.12 -12.04
C ASN A 204 2.14 7.84 -11.21
N LEU A 205 2.97 6.82 -11.44
CA LEU A 205 2.92 5.49 -10.82
C LEU A 205 4.34 4.99 -10.51
N GLU A 206 4.75 5.06 -9.24
CA GLU A 206 6.11 4.75 -8.80
C GLU A 206 6.52 3.29 -9.07
N GLN A 207 5.58 2.35 -9.03
CA GLN A 207 5.86 0.94 -9.28
C GLN A 207 6.31 0.64 -10.72
N LEU A 208 6.06 1.56 -11.67
CA LEU A 208 6.61 1.43 -13.03
C LEU A 208 8.14 1.56 -13.04
N ARG A 209 8.72 2.32 -12.10
CA ARG A 209 10.18 2.42 -11.95
C ARG A 209 10.83 1.07 -11.66
N ALA A 210 10.18 0.26 -10.83
CA ALA A 210 10.63 -1.10 -10.53
C ALA A 210 10.58 -1.99 -11.79
N LEU A 211 9.47 -1.96 -12.53
CA LEU A 211 9.35 -2.72 -13.78
C LEU A 211 10.37 -2.28 -14.85
N ASP A 212 10.57 -0.97 -15.01
CA ASP A 212 11.52 -0.41 -15.97
C ASP A 212 12.98 -0.77 -15.64
N ASP A 213 13.30 -0.94 -14.36
CA ASP A 213 14.61 -1.42 -13.88
C ASP A 213 14.74 -2.96 -13.91
N GLY A 214 13.72 -3.66 -14.40
CA GLY A 214 13.71 -5.12 -14.53
C GLY A 214 13.48 -5.87 -13.21
N MET A 215 12.96 -5.21 -12.17
CA MET A 215 12.50 -5.90 -10.96
C MET A 215 11.25 -6.73 -11.26
N LYS A 216 11.19 -7.93 -10.68
CA LYS A 216 10.02 -8.80 -10.80
C LYS A 216 8.99 -8.45 -9.73
N ILE A 217 7.85 -7.95 -10.18
CA ILE A 217 6.67 -7.70 -9.32
C ILE A 217 5.67 -8.83 -9.52
N VAL A 218 5.18 -9.43 -8.43
CA VAL A 218 4.12 -10.43 -8.45
C VAL A 218 2.87 -9.94 -7.73
N CYS A 219 1.69 -10.37 -8.17
CA CYS A 219 0.40 -10.03 -7.59
C CYS A 219 -0.19 -11.24 -6.88
N ALA A 220 -0.59 -11.03 -5.63
CA ALA A 220 -1.59 -11.83 -4.96
C ALA A 220 -2.97 -11.45 -5.52
N LEU A 221 -3.75 -12.46 -5.93
CA LEU A 221 -5.13 -12.25 -6.36
C LEU A 221 -6.04 -12.44 -5.14
N VAL A 222 -6.78 -11.39 -4.79
CA VAL A 222 -7.67 -11.36 -3.62
C VAL A 222 -9.13 -11.18 -4.06
N GLU A 223 -10.06 -11.59 -3.20
CA GLU A 223 -11.50 -11.54 -3.51
C GLU A 223 -12.10 -10.15 -3.25
N ASN A 224 -11.60 -9.44 -2.23
CA ASN A 224 -12.13 -8.17 -1.79
C ASN A 224 -11.24 -6.99 -2.21
N ASP A 225 -11.87 -5.83 -2.41
CA ASP A 225 -11.18 -4.56 -2.57
C ASP A 225 -10.70 -4.03 -1.21
N CYS A 226 -9.71 -3.14 -1.23
CA CYS A 226 -9.24 -2.34 -0.11
C CYS A 226 -9.17 -0.87 -0.52
N PRO A 227 -10.31 -0.18 -0.66
CA PRO A 227 -10.31 1.18 -1.17
C PRO A 227 -9.55 2.13 -0.22
N GLY A 228 -8.63 2.91 -0.78
CA GLY A 228 -8.02 4.03 -0.08
C GLY A 228 -8.98 5.21 0.07
N ILE A 229 -8.70 6.12 1.01
CA ILE A 229 -9.44 7.38 1.16
C ILE A 229 -8.64 8.51 0.56
N ASP A 230 -8.94 8.97 -0.65
CA ASP A 230 -8.17 10.03 -1.31
C ASP A 230 -8.90 11.38 -1.38
N SER A 231 -10.21 11.39 -1.16
CA SER A 231 -11.03 12.59 -1.18
C SER A 231 -11.97 12.72 0.05
N PRO A 232 -12.56 13.90 0.28
CA PRO A 232 -13.61 14.08 1.26
C PRO A 232 -14.81 13.15 1.05
N GLU A 233 -15.16 12.85 -0.20
CA GLU A 233 -16.25 11.95 -0.57
C GLU A 233 -15.95 10.50 -0.15
N ASP A 234 -14.72 10.03 -0.35
CA ASP A 234 -14.29 8.72 0.15
C ASP A 234 -14.41 8.64 1.68
N LEU A 235 -13.95 9.69 2.36
CA LEU A 235 -14.00 9.76 3.82
C LEU A 235 -15.46 9.74 4.32
N ALA A 236 -16.36 10.47 3.66
CA ALA A 236 -17.77 10.49 3.99
C ALA A 236 -18.43 9.12 3.78
N ARG A 237 -18.11 8.43 2.68
CA ARG A 237 -18.58 7.07 2.40
C ARG A 237 -18.18 6.09 3.50
N ILE A 238 -16.90 6.08 3.90
CA ILE A 238 -16.41 5.19 4.96
C ILE A 238 -17.02 5.52 6.32
N ARG A 239 -17.21 6.81 6.65
CA ARG A 239 -17.90 7.21 7.88
C ARG A 239 -19.33 6.68 7.93
N GLY A 240 -20.09 6.81 6.84
CA GLY A 240 -21.46 6.31 6.76
C GLY A 240 -21.55 4.79 6.92
N LEU A 241 -20.60 4.03 6.37
CA LEU A 241 -20.54 2.57 6.56
C LEU A 241 -20.31 2.18 8.02
N ARG A 242 -19.39 2.86 8.71
CA ARG A 242 -19.02 2.51 10.10
C ARG A 242 -20.01 2.99 11.15
N GLU A 243 -20.72 4.09 10.89
CA GLU A 243 -21.81 4.56 11.74
C GLU A 243 -23.02 3.60 11.67
N GLY A 244 -23.29 2.98 10.52
CA GLY A 244 -24.36 1.98 10.37
C GLY A 244 -24.05 0.59 10.94
N THR A 245 -22.79 0.27 11.25
CA THR A 245 -22.38 -0.99 11.92
C THR A 245 -22.34 -0.90 13.44
N ALA A 246 -22.63 0.28 14.01
CA ALA A 246 -22.61 0.53 15.46
C ALA A 246 -24.01 0.46 16.12
N GLU A 247 -25.04 0.05 15.38
CA GLU A 247 -26.38 -0.35 15.87
C GLU A 247 -26.53 -1.87 15.86
#